data_AF-A0A078K032-F1
#
_entry.id   AF-A0A078K032-F1
#
_cell.length_a   1.000
_cell.length_b   1.000
_cell.length_c   1.000
_cell.angle_alpha   90.00
_cell.angle_beta   90.00
_cell.angle_gamma   90.00
#
_symmetry.space_group_name_H-M   'P 1'
#
loop_
_entity.id
_entity.type
_entity.pdbx_description
1 polymer ?
#
loop_
_entity_poly.entity_id
_entity_poly.type
_entity_poly.pdbx_seq_one_letter_code
_entity_poly.pdbx_strand_id
1 'polypeptide(L)'
;MNGNVMIANGDKIPIRGIESLKLFNKETKAFYMPEFTSNLLSVKKCATDLQCNVIFSPNDVKFQDIKSSKMIGKGVTKGELYLLADLAPVSSYSCSFTSVSSSSLSKNALWH
;
A
#
# COMPACT_ATOMS: atom_id res chain seq x y z
N MET A 1 -3.06 22.84 -7.63
CA MET A 1 -1.94 22.06 -7.05
C MET A 1 -1.11 21.61 -8.24
N ASN A 2 0.09 22.17 -8.44
CA ASN A 2 0.89 21.94 -9.66
C ASN A 2 2.13 21.11 -9.29
N GLY A 3 1.91 19.84 -8.95
CA GLY A 3 2.98 18.89 -8.64
C GLY A 3 3.19 17.92 -9.80
N ASN A 4 4.41 17.42 -9.96
CA ASN A 4 4.75 16.41 -10.95
C ASN A 4 5.45 15.24 -10.27
N VAL A 5 5.28 14.03 -10.80
CA VAL A 5 6.12 12.86 -10.47
C VAL A 5 7.19 12.74 -11.54
N MET A 6 8.44 12.64 -11.13
CA MET A 6 9.56 12.37 -12.04
C MET A 6 9.75 10.85 -12.14
N ILE A 7 9.81 10.34 -13.37
CA ILE A 7 10.06 8.92 -13.64
C ILE A 7 11.53 8.67 -14.01
N ALA A 8 11.91 7.39 -14.09
CA ALA A 8 13.32 6.97 -14.21
C ALA A 8 14.04 7.50 -15.46
N ASN A 9 13.32 7.79 -16.56
CA ASN A 9 13.89 8.41 -17.75
C ASN A 9 14.06 9.94 -17.64
N GLY A 10 13.69 10.54 -16.50
CA GLY A 10 13.78 11.98 -16.25
C GLY A 10 12.51 12.77 -16.60
N ASP A 11 11.53 12.15 -17.27
CA ASP A 11 10.27 12.81 -17.61
C ASP A 11 9.45 13.16 -16.38
N LYS A 12 8.66 14.24 -16.50
CA LYS A 12 7.81 14.76 -15.43
C LYS A 12 6.35 14.58 -15.80
N ILE A 13 5.65 13.71 -15.09
CA ILE A 13 4.22 13.45 -15.29
C ILE A 13 3.41 14.35 -14.34
N PRO A 14 2.48 15.17 -14.84
CA PRO A 14 1.73 16.09 -14.00
C PRO A 14 0.66 15.39 -13.16
N ILE A 15 0.52 15.82 -11.91
CA ILE A 15 -0.60 15.48 -11.03
C ILE A 15 -1.80 16.31 -11.46
N ARG A 16 -2.85 15.65 -11.92
CA ARG A 16 -4.09 16.30 -12.38
C ARG A 16 -5.09 16.55 -11.25
N GLY A 17 -4.98 15.79 -10.15
CA GLY A 17 -5.85 15.96 -9.00
C GLY A 17 -5.49 15.02 -7.84
N ILE A 18 -6.32 15.07 -6.80
CA ILE A 18 -6.32 14.10 -5.71
C ILE A 18 -7.72 13.50 -5.65
N GLU A 19 -7.81 12.18 -5.66
CA GLU A 19 -9.07 11.45 -5.58
C GLU A 19 -9.13 10.58 -4.35
N SER A 20 -10.34 10.35 -3.85
CA SER A 20 -10.61 9.36 -2.81
C SER A 20 -10.76 7.98 -3.46
N LEU A 21 -9.99 7.02 -2.96
CA LEU A 21 -10.05 5.62 -3.33
C LEU A 21 -10.56 4.80 -2.16
N LYS A 22 -11.26 3.71 -2.47
CA LYS A 22 -11.69 2.73 -1.47
C LYS A 22 -10.84 1.48 -1.59
N LEU A 23 -9.97 1.25 -0.61
CA LEU A 23 -9.16 0.04 -0.48
C LEU A 23 -9.69 -0.78 0.69
N PHE A 24 -10.12 -2.01 0.44
CA PHE A 24 -10.59 -2.95 1.47
C PHE A 24 -11.69 -2.36 2.34
N ASN A 25 -12.65 -1.68 1.71
CA ASN A 25 -13.72 -0.91 2.34
C ASN A 25 -13.32 0.28 3.23
N LYS A 26 -12.07 0.73 3.17
CA LYS A 26 -11.60 1.93 3.86
C LYS A 26 -11.16 2.99 2.84
N GLU A 27 -11.36 4.25 3.19
CA GLU A 27 -11.01 5.37 2.32
C GLU A 27 -9.54 5.76 2.45
N THR A 28 -8.91 6.07 1.32
CA THR A 28 -7.59 6.68 1.23
C THR A 28 -7.58 7.71 0.10
N LYS A 29 -6.57 8.57 0.03
CA LYS A 29 -6.41 9.55 -1.04
C LYS A 29 -5.26 9.18 -1.95
N ALA A 30 -5.41 9.34 -3.25
CA ALA A 30 -4.35 9.11 -4.23
C ALA A 30 -4.24 10.25 -5.24
N PHE A 31 -3.08 10.37 -5.86
CA PHE A 31 -2.88 11.31 -6.96
C PHE A 31 -3.52 10.77 -8.24
N TYR A 32 -4.31 11.61 -8.91
CA TYR A 32 -4.86 11.32 -10.22
C TYR A 32 -3.86 11.75 -11.30
N MET A 33 -3.36 10.78 -12.06
CA MET A 33 -2.28 10.95 -13.04
C MET A 33 -2.55 10.08 -14.28
N PRO A 34 -3.44 10.49 -15.20
CA PRO A 34 -3.88 9.65 -16.32
C PRO A 34 -2.76 9.26 -17.29
N GLU A 35 -1.70 10.09 -17.39
CA GLU A 35 -0.54 9.84 -18.24
C GLU A 35 0.49 8.89 -17.60
N PHE A 36 0.24 8.42 -16.38
CA PHE A 36 1.13 7.53 -15.66
C PHE A 36 0.71 6.07 -15.89
N THR A 37 1.57 5.26 -16.49
CA THR A 37 1.20 3.95 -17.05
C THR A 37 0.90 2.86 -16.01
N SER A 38 1.22 3.10 -14.72
CA SER A 38 1.11 2.11 -13.65
C SER A 38 0.66 2.74 -12.33
N ASN A 39 -0.32 2.17 -11.64
CA ASN A 39 -0.69 2.65 -10.32
C ASN A 39 0.40 2.29 -9.29
N LEU A 40 0.85 3.27 -8.50
CA LEU A 40 1.80 3.07 -7.42
C LEU A 40 1.09 3.21 -6.07
N LEU A 41 1.33 2.26 -5.17
CA LEU A 41 0.82 2.29 -3.81
C LEU A 41 1.95 2.62 -2.84
N SER A 42 1.86 3.76 -2.16
CA SER A 42 2.78 4.07 -1.06
C SER A 42 2.41 3.19 0.15
N VAL A 43 3.28 2.24 0.49
CA VAL A 43 3.07 1.30 1.61
C VAL A 43 2.83 2.04 2.92
N LYS A 44 3.65 3.05 3.24
CA LYS A 44 3.51 3.84 4.48
C LYS A 44 2.17 4.57 4.55
N LYS A 45 1.77 5.22 3.45
CA LYS A 45 0.49 5.93 3.38
C LYS A 45 -0.68 4.96 3.52
N CYS A 46 -0.63 3.85 2.79
CA CYS A 46 -1.63 2.79 2.86
C CYS A 46 -1.75 2.20 4.27
N ALA A 47 -0.64 1.83 4.91
CA ALA A 47 -0.61 1.30 6.26
C ALA A 47 -1.23 2.28 7.28
N THR A 48 -0.92 3.57 7.13
CA THR A 48 -1.42 4.64 8.02
C THR A 48 -2.91 4.89 7.82
N ASP A 49 -3.33 5.15 6.57
CA ASP A 49 -4.72 5.49 6.23
C ASP A 49 -5.67 4.32 6.59
N LEU A 50 -5.24 3.08 6.35
CA LEU A 50 -6.03 1.89 6.63
C LEU A 50 -5.89 1.37 8.07
N GLN A 51 -4.99 1.92 8.90
CA GLN A 51 -4.63 1.39 10.22
C GLN A 51 -4.34 -0.12 10.17
N CYS A 52 -3.45 -0.52 9.26
CA CYS A 52 -3.12 -1.92 9.01
C CYS A 52 -1.62 -2.17 8.97
N ASN A 53 -1.23 -3.41 9.30
CA ASN A 53 0.08 -3.95 8.99
C ASN A 53 0.10 -4.41 7.53
N VAL A 54 1.20 -4.15 6.83
CA VAL A 54 1.46 -4.66 5.47
C VAL A 54 2.58 -5.69 5.58
N ILE A 55 2.26 -6.93 5.23
CA ILE A 55 3.15 -8.08 5.44
C ILE A 55 3.49 -8.66 4.07
N PHE A 56 4.78 -8.58 3.73
CA PHE A 56 5.30 -9.13 2.48
C PHE A 56 5.79 -10.56 2.71
N SER A 57 5.39 -11.47 1.82
CA SER A 57 5.91 -12.82 1.68
C SER A 57 6.41 -12.98 0.24
N PRO A 58 7.29 -13.96 -0.05
CA PRO A 58 7.82 -14.15 -1.40
C PRO A 58 6.77 -14.30 -2.52
N ASN A 59 5.54 -14.70 -2.17
CA ASN A 59 4.46 -14.99 -3.14
C ASN A 59 3.23 -14.08 -2.98
N ASP A 60 3.12 -13.32 -1.89
CA ASP A 60 1.94 -12.49 -1.63
C ASP A 60 2.23 -11.31 -0.70
N VAL A 61 1.31 -10.35 -0.69
CA VAL A 61 1.26 -9.27 0.29
C VAL A 61 -0.08 -9.32 1.01
N LYS A 62 -0.06 -9.15 2.33
CA LYS A 62 -1.25 -9.20 3.18
C LYS A 62 -1.42 -7.88 3.93
N PHE A 63 -2.66 -7.42 4.01
CA PHE A 63 -3.06 -6.25 4.78
C PHE A 63 -3.87 -6.72 5.97
N GLN A 64 -3.39 -6.46 7.18
CA GLN A 64 -4.02 -6.90 8.42
C GLN A 64 -4.39 -5.70 9.28
N ASP A 65 -5.67 -5.56 9.61
CA ASP A 65 -6.15 -4.50 10.48
C ASP A 65 -5.52 -4.61 11.88
N ILE A 66 -4.95 -3.52 12.38
CA ILE A 66 -4.16 -3.53 13.63
C ILE A 66 -5.05 -3.83 14.85
N LYS A 67 -6.29 -3.31 14.87
CA LYS A 67 -7.17 -3.45 16.04
C LYS A 67 -7.76 -4.84 16.15
N SER A 68 -8.27 -5.37 15.03
CA SER A 68 -8.96 -6.66 14.99
C SER A 68 -8.03 -7.84 14.70
N SER A 69 -6.79 -7.58 14.26
CA SER A 69 -5.86 -8.59 13.73
C SER A 69 -6.42 -9.40 12.56
N LYS A 70 -7.51 -8.94 11.94
CA LYS A 70 -8.13 -9.62 10.79
C LYS A 70 -7.46 -9.19 9.50
N MET A 71 -7.31 -10.13 8.59
CA MET A 71 -6.86 -9.86 7.23
C MET A 71 -7.98 -9.14 6.47
N ILE A 72 -7.68 -7.95 5.97
CA ILE A 72 -8.62 -7.06 5.27
C ILE A 72 -8.36 -7.02 3.77
N GLY A 73 -7.15 -7.36 3.33
CA GLY A 73 -6.76 -7.30 1.93
C GLY A 73 -5.60 -8.24 1.61
N LYS A 74 -5.50 -8.62 0.34
CA LYS A 74 -4.41 -9.46 -0.18
C LYS A 74 -4.03 -9.04 -1.59
N GLY A 75 -2.73 -9.06 -1.88
CA GLY A 75 -2.18 -9.01 -3.23
C GLY A 75 -1.39 -10.27 -3.56
N VAL A 76 -1.17 -10.52 -4.85
CA VAL A 76 -0.40 -11.65 -5.38
C VAL A 76 0.88 -11.16 -6.04
N THR A 77 1.87 -12.01 -6.26
CA THR A 77 3.03 -11.65 -7.08
C THR A 77 2.76 -11.90 -8.56
N LYS A 78 3.30 -11.03 -9.42
CA LYS A 78 3.35 -11.22 -10.88
C LYS A 78 4.72 -10.76 -11.37
N GLY A 79 5.59 -11.73 -11.67
CA GLY A 79 7.02 -11.47 -11.82
C GLY A 79 7.59 -10.94 -10.49
N GLU A 80 8.41 -9.90 -10.55
CA GLU A 80 9.06 -9.28 -9.39
C GLU A 80 8.20 -8.20 -8.69
N LEU A 81 6.89 -8.14 -8.98
CA LEU A 81 5.98 -7.11 -8.46
C LEU A 81 4.83 -7.70 -7.67
N TYR A 82 4.35 -6.96 -6.68
CA TYR A 82 3.11 -7.23 -5.96
C TYR A 82 1.94 -6.52 -6.63
N LEU A 83 0.92 -7.27 -7.03
CA LEU A 83 -0.30 -6.79 -7.65
C LEU A 83 -1.48 -6.92 -6.69
N LEU A 84 -2.18 -5.81 -6.46
CA LEU A 84 -3.49 -5.83 -5.81
C LEU A 84 -4.55 -6.07 -6.88
N ALA A 85 -4.95 -7.33 -7.05
CA ALA A 85 -5.95 -7.72 -8.05
C ALA A 85 -7.39 -7.49 -7.58
N ASP A 86 -7.62 -7.49 -6.26
CA ASP A 86 -8.93 -7.24 -5.65
C ASP A 86 -8.82 -6.17 -4.57
N LEU A 87 -9.64 -5.12 -4.68
CA LEU A 87 -9.75 -4.05 -3.70
C LEU A 87 -10.92 -4.28 -2.74
N ALA A 88 -11.74 -5.30 -2.99
CA ALA A 88 -12.76 -5.75 -2.06
C ALA A 88 -12.10 -6.42 -0.84
N PRO A 89 -12.77 -6.43 0.31
CA PRO A 89 -12.31 -7.18 1.46
C PRO A 89 -12.30 -8.67 1.15
N VAL A 90 -11.32 -9.36 1.70
CA VAL A 90 -11.19 -10.80 1.53
C VAL A 90 -12.25 -11.51 2.37
N SER A 91 -12.88 -12.55 1.82
CA SER A 91 -13.74 -13.44 2.60
C SER A 91 -12.93 -14.05 3.75
N SER A 92 -13.53 -14.19 4.93
CA SER A 92 -12.86 -14.38 6.21
C SER A 92 -11.87 -15.56 6.25
N TYR A 93 -10.59 -15.31 6.02
CA TYR A 93 -9.49 -16.20 6.40
C TYR A 93 -8.83 -15.65 7.67
N SER A 94 -8.85 -16.44 8.74
CA SER A 94 -8.18 -16.09 10.00
C SER A 94 -6.70 -16.42 9.88
N CYS A 95 -5.85 -15.40 9.80
CA CYS A 95 -4.42 -15.53 10.05
C CYS A 95 -3.99 -14.42 11.02
N SER A 96 -3.62 -14.80 12.23
CA SER A 96 -3.15 -13.90 13.27
C SER A 96 -1.63 -13.92 13.30
N PHE A 97 -1.01 -12.73 13.25
CA PHE A 97 0.44 -12.58 13.37
C PHE A 97 0.69 -11.75 14.64
N THR A 98 1.45 -12.28 15.58
CA THR A 98 1.82 -11.54 16.80
C THR A 98 3.10 -10.78 16.54
N SER A 99 3.03 -9.45 16.42
CA SER A 99 4.22 -8.61 16.36
C SER A 99 4.79 -8.41 17.77
N VAL A 100 6.08 -8.71 17.96
CA VAL A 100 6.82 -8.36 19.18
C VAL A 100 7.32 -6.91 19.08
N SER A 101 6.94 -6.07 20.03
CA SER A 101 7.37 -4.67 20.10
C SER A 101 8.80 -4.59 20.64
N SER A 102 9.80 -4.42 19.79
CA SER A 102 11.17 -4.09 20.21
C SER A 102 11.31 -2.57 20.38
N SER A 103 11.51 -2.11 21.62
CA SER A 103 11.80 -0.72 21.94
C SER A 103 13.20 -0.30 21.47
N SER A 104 13.26 0.89 20.85
CA SER A 104 14.46 1.66 20.46
C SER A 104 15.28 1.11 19.28
N LEU A 105 14.88 1.47 18.05
CA LEU A 105 15.73 1.36 16.86
C LEU A 105 16.06 2.77 16.32
N SER A 106 17.36 3.01 16.07
CA SER A 106 17.91 4.28 15.63
C SER A 106 17.28 4.75 14.32
N LYS A 107 17.00 6.07 14.22
CA LYS A 107 16.14 6.69 13.20
C LYS A 107 16.67 6.72 11.76
N ASN A 108 17.76 6.02 11.41
CA ASN A 108 18.48 6.32 10.16
C ASN A 108 18.69 5.12 9.22
N ALA A 109 17.62 4.39 8.91
CA ALA A 109 17.62 3.52 7.72
C ALA A 109 16.26 3.61 7.03
N LEU A 110 16.11 4.61 6.16
CA LEU A 110 15.03 4.65 5.17
C LEU A 110 15.49 3.80 3.99
N TRP A 111 14.93 2.59 3.87
CA TRP A 111 15.15 1.74 2.71
C TRP A 111 14.22 2.19 1.57
N HIS A 112 14.77 2.28 0.36
CA HIS A 112 14.08 2.63 -0.88
C HIS A 112 13.27 1.45 -1.42
#